data_AF-A0A8H8WY78-F1
#
_entry.id   AF-A0A8H8WY78-F1
#
_cell.length_a   1.000
_cell.length_b   1.000
_cell.length_c   1.000
_cell.angle_alpha   90.00
_cell.angle_beta   90.00
_cell.angle_gamma   90.00
#
_symmetry.space_group_name_H-M   'P 1'
#
loop_
_entity.id
_entity.type
_entity.pdbx_description
1 polymer ?
#
loop_
_entity_poly.entity_id
_entity_poly.type
_entity_poly.pdbx_seq_one_letter_code
_entity_poly.pdbx_strand_id
1 'polypeptide(L)'
;MLEYEQQRIEHIRNVEVQLANATRTRLAYTALEAESRRLRETLAKTAVTELPQARDKAQIAGEDLRKAVRRREMLQLRAPVAGTVQQLAVATIGGVVQPARPLMVIVPDGAEIEVEAHLLDKEVGFVRVGQPVRVKLEAFPFTEYGLVPGLVEGISRDAIDLAQSATPQQDDKGRPLQSGLVYAARIRLLQTSFRVRGRDQPFGPGLSVQAEIKTGERPIIQYLLSPITRSLDEAGPER
;
A
#
# COMPACT_ATOMS: atom_id res chain seq x y z
N MET A 1 -73.20 -20.17 83.15
CA MET A 1 -73.33 -20.98 81.92
C MET A 1 -73.54 -20.10 80.69
N LEU A 2 -74.50 -19.15 80.67
CA LEU A 2 -74.72 -18.25 79.51
C LEU A 2 -73.51 -17.36 79.14
N GLU A 3 -72.82 -16.77 80.12
CA GLU A 3 -71.68 -15.88 79.84
C GLU A 3 -70.52 -16.61 79.15
N TYR A 4 -70.33 -17.89 79.48
CA TYR A 4 -69.27 -18.72 78.88
C TYR A 4 -69.58 -19.07 77.41
N GLU A 5 -70.87 -19.27 77.08
CA GLU A 5 -71.29 -19.49 75.69
C GLU A 5 -71.15 -18.23 74.85
N GLN A 6 -71.47 -17.06 75.40
CA GLN A 6 -71.29 -15.78 74.72
C GLN A 6 -69.81 -15.49 74.42
N GLN A 7 -68.93 -15.70 75.41
CA GLN A 7 -67.49 -15.57 75.21
C GLN A 7 -66.95 -16.53 74.14
N ARG A 8 -67.44 -17.78 74.10
CA ARG A 8 -67.06 -18.76 73.08
C ARG A 8 -67.47 -18.33 71.67
N ILE A 9 -68.68 -17.79 71.50
CA ILE A 9 -69.16 -17.27 70.20
C ILE A 9 -68.33 -16.07 69.75
N GLU A 10 -68.02 -15.15 70.66
CA GLU A 10 -67.20 -13.99 70.36
C GLU A 10 -65.76 -14.38 69.95
N HIS A 11 -65.15 -15.34 70.65
CA HIS A 11 -63.84 -15.88 70.27
C HIS A 11 -63.86 -16.55 68.89
N ILE A 12 -64.88 -17.36 68.57
CA ILE A 12 -65.01 -17.99 67.24
C ILE A 12 -65.13 -16.91 66.15
N ARG A 13 -65.98 -15.90 66.37
CA ARG A 13 -66.15 -14.79 65.43
C ARG A 13 -64.87 -13.97 65.24
N ASN A 14 -64.12 -13.74 66.31
CA ASN A 14 -62.82 -13.06 66.25
C ASN A 14 -61.80 -13.87 65.46
N VAL A 15 -61.77 -15.20 65.64
CA VAL A 15 -60.92 -16.11 64.85
C VAL A 15 -61.31 -16.08 63.38
N GLU A 16 -62.61 -16.10 63.04
CA GLU A 16 -63.08 -15.99 61.66
C GLU A 16 -62.67 -14.67 60.99
N VAL A 17 -62.82 -13.55 61.70
CA VAL A 17 -62.40 -12.23 61.19
C VAL A 17 -60.90 -12.18 60.99
N GLN A 18 -60.10 -12.73 61.91
CA GLN A 18 -58.65 -12.81 61.76
C GLN A 18 -58.24 -13.69 60.59
N LEU A 19 -58.92 -14.82 60.38
CA LEU A 19 -58.64 -15.73 59.26
C LEU A 19 -59.02 -15.10 57.91
N ALA A 20 -60.14 -14.38 57.86
CA ALA A 20 -60.52 -13.59 56.68
C ALA A 20 -59.51 -12.48 56.38
N ASN A 21 -59.02 -11.78 57.41
CA ASN A 21 -57.99 -10.75 57.26
C ASN A 21 -56.65 -11.35 56.80
N ALA A 22 -56.21 -12.47 57.40
CA ALA A 22 -55.00 -13.17 56.99
C ALA A 22 -55.07 -13.64 55.54
N THR A 23 -56.24 -14.13 55.10
CA THR A 23 -56.48 -14.53 53.70
C THR A 23 -56.42 -13.32 52.77
N ARG A 24 -57.05 -12.19 53.12
CA ARG A 24 -56.99 -10.94 52.33
C ARG A 24 -55.55 -10.42 52.21
N THR A 25 -54.81 -10.38 53.31
CA THR A 25 -53.40 -9.94 53.30
C THR A 25 -52.53 -10.88 52.47
N ARG A 26 -52.75 -12.20 52.54
CA ARG A 26 -52.05 -13.17 51.72
C ARG A 26 -52.33 -12.97 50.23
N LEU A 27 -53.60 -12.77 49.85
CA LEU A 27 -53.96 -12.48 48.46
C LEU A 27 -53.34 -11.18 47.96
N ALA A 28 -53.37 -10.11 48.78
CA ALA A 28 -52.73 -8.84 48.46
C ALA A 28 -51.21 -8.98 48.28
N TYR A 29 -50.55 -9.75 49.15
CA TYR A 29 -49.13 -10.05 49.05
C TYR A 29 -48.80 -10.81 47.75
N THR A 30 -49.57 -11.85 47.42
CA THR A 30 -49.37 -12.60 46.17
C THR A 30 -49.62 -11.75 44.91
N ALA A 31 -50.57 -10.82 44.97
CA ALA A 31 -50.84 -9.88 43.88
C ALA A 31 -49.65 -8.92 43.69
N LEU A 32 -49.11 -8.38 44.80
CA LEU A 32 -47.93 -7.50 44.77
C LEU A 32 -46.67 -8.23 44.28
N GLU A 33 -46.46 -9.49 44.67
CA GLU A 33 -45.38 -10.32 44.13
C GLU A 33 -45.52 -10.54 42.63
N ALA A 34 -46.74 -10.85 42.15
CA ALA A 34 -47.01 -11.03 40.74
C ALA A 34 -46.78 -9.73 39.94
N GLU A 35 -47.16 -8.58 40.49
CA GLU A 35 -46.90 -7.26 39.90
C GLU A 35 -45.40 -6.96 39.82
N SER A 36 -44.65 -7.19 40.91
CA SER A 36 -43.19 -7.04 40.93
C SER A 36 -42.52 -7.93 39.89
N ARG A 37 -42.99 -9.17 39.73
CA ARG A 37 -42.48 -10.11 38.73
C ARG A 37 -42.73 -9.62 37.31
N ARG A 38 -43.95 -9.15 37.01
CA ARG A 38 -44.32 -8.56 35.71
C ARG A 38 -43.49 -7.32 35.37
N LEU A 39 -43.25 -6.45 36.34
CA LEU A 39 -42.42 -5.26 36.16
C LEU A 39 -40.97 -5.65 35.82
N ARG A 40 -40.39 -6.62 36.55
CA ARG A 40 -39.04 -7.13 36.26
C ARG A 40 -38.94 -7.75 34.88
N GLU A 41 -39.91 -8.56 34.49
CA GLU A 41 -39.94 -9.20 33.16
C GLU A 41 -40.06 -8.16 32.04
N THR A 42 -40.89 -7.14 32.24
CA THR A 42 -41.06 -6.06 31.26
C THR A 42 -39.79 -5.24 31.14
N LEU A 43 -39.16 -4.85 32.26
CA LEU A 43 -37.88 -4.14 32.25
C LEU A 43 -36.77 -4.97 31.59
N ALA A 44 -36.68 -6.26 31.90
CA ALA A 44 -35.71 -7.15 31.29
C ALA A 44 -35.93 -7.26 29.77
N LYS A 45 -37.19 -7.42 29.34
CA LYS A 45 -37.55 -7.49 27.92
C LYS A 45 -37.19 -6.20 27.19
N THR A 46 -37.57 -5.05 27.75
CA THR A 46 -37.25 -3.73 27.17
C THR A 46 -35.75 -3.50 27.10
N ALA A 47 -35.00 -3.84 28.15
CA ALA A 47 -33.54 -3.70 28.14
C ALA A 47 -32.88 -4.60 27.07
N VAL A 48 -33.35 -5.84 26.90
CA VAL A 48 -32.85 -6.77 25.88
C VAL A 48 -33.15 -6.26 24.46
N THR A 49 -34.23 -5.50 24.25
CA THR A 49 -34.54 -4.94 22.93
C THR A 49 -33.90 -3.58 22.67
N GLU A 50 -33.91 -2.68 23.64
CA GLU A 50 -33.46 -1.30 23.45
C GLU A 50 -31.94 -1.17 23.48
N LEU A 51 -31.24 -1.94 24.32
CA LEU A 51 -29.78 -1.84 24.41
C LEU A 51 -29.08 -2.24 23.10
N PRO A 52 -29.43 -3.36 22.43
CA PRO A 52 -28.87 -3.68 21.12
C PRO A 52 -29.26 -2.64 20.07
N GLN A 53 -30.52 -2.20 20.02
CA GLN A 53 -30.94 -1.18 19.05
C GLN A 53 -30.18 0.14 19.22
N ALA A 54 -29.96 0.59 20.46
CA ALA A 54 -29.16 1.78 20.74
C ALA A 54 -27.69 1.58 20.36
N ARG A 55 -27.13 0.40 20.61
CA ARG A 55 -25.76 0.04 20.20
C ARG A 55 -25.61 0.02 18.69
N ASP A 56 -26.54 -0.59 17.97
CA ASP A 56 -26.53 -0.66 16.50
C ASP A 56 -26.63 0.75 15.91
N LYS A 57 -27.53 1.59 16.43
CA LYS A 57 -27.62 3.00 16.04
C LYS A 57 -26.32 3.76 16.29
N ALA A 58 -25.68 3.56 17.46
CA ALA A 58 -24.41 4.18 17.78
C ALA A 58 -23.28 3.70 16.84
N GLN A 59 -23.26 2.41 16.49
CA GLN A 59 -22.32 1.86 15.52
C GLN A 59 -22.50 2.45 14.12
N ILE A 60 -23.75 2.51 13.63
CA ILE A 60 -24.07 3.10 12.32
C ILE A 60 -23.65 4.58 12.29
N ALA A 61 -24.03 5.35 13.30
CA ALA A 61 -23.66 6.75 13.41
C ALA A 61 -22.13 6.94 13.47
N GLY A 62 -21.43 6.04 14.17
CA GLY A 62 -19.96 6.01 14.21
C GLY A 62 -19.33 5.74 12.85
N GLU A 63 -19.86 4.80 12.07
CA GLU A 63 -19.40 4.52 10.72
C GLU A 63 -19.67 5.68 9.76
N ASP A 64 -20.83 6.31 9.85
CA ASP A 64 -21.17 7.46 9.02
C ASP A 64 -20.30 8.68 9.34
N LEU A 65 -19.96 8.89 10.63
CA LEU A 65 -18.98 9.87 11.03
C LEU A 65 -17.59 9.56 10.42
N ARG A 66 -17.11 8.32 10.49
CA ARG A 66 -15.83 7.92 9.87
C ARG A 66 -15.83 8.15 8.36
N LYS A 67 -16.92 7.82 7.66
CA LYS A 67 -17.08 8.08 6.22
C LYS A 67 -17.05 9.59 5.92
N ALA A 68 -17.75 10.40 6.70
CA ALA A 68 -17.79 11.84 6.53
C ALA A 68 -16.41 12.48 6.77
N VAL A 69 -15.69 12.03 7.80
CA VAL A 69 -14.32 12.49 8.09
C VAL A 69 -13.37 12.13 6.94
N ARG A 70 -13.36 10.88 6.47
CA ARG A 70 -12.54 10.48 5.31
C ARG A 70 -12.88 11.28 4.06
N ARG A 71 -14.18 11.52 3.79
CA ARG A 71 -14.59 12.33 2.64
C ARG A 71 -14.08 13.76 2.76
N ARG A 72 -14.13 14.36 3.95
CA ARG A 72 -13.61 15.70 4.22
C ARG A 72 -12.09 15.76 4.02
N GLU A 73 -11.35 14.76 4.48
CA GLU A 73 -9.89 14.68 4.27
C GLU A 73 -9.55 14.60 2.78
N MET A 74 -10.32 13.87 1.98
CA MET A 74 -10.15 13.78 0.52
C MET A 74 -10.49 15.08 -0.23
N LEU A 75 -11.12 16.08 0.41
CA LEU A 75 -11.32 17.41 -0.20
C LEU A 75 -10.02 18.22 -0.24
N GLN A 76 -9.03 17.86 0.59
CA GLN A 76 -7.71 18.49 0.61
C GLN A 76 -6.64 17.44 0.31
N LEU A 77 -6.19 17.40 -0.94
CA LEU A 77 -5.08 16.54 -1.31
C LEU A 77 -3.77 17.17 -0.87
N ARG A 78 -3.02 16.43 -0.05
CA ARG A 78 -1.70 16.83 0.46
C ARG A 78 -0.65 15.87 -0.11
N ALA A 79 0.55 16.41 -0.33
CA ALA A 79 1.69 15.58 -0.70
C ALA A 79 2.02 14.59 0.43
N PRO A 80 2.24 13.30 0.14
CA PRO A 80 2.60 12.31 1.15
C PRO A 80 4.04 12.48 1.66
N VAL A 81 4.88 13.19 0.89
CA VAL A 81 6.30 13.42 1.16
C VAL A 81 6.65 14.87 0.84
N ALA A 82 7.64 15.42 1.54
CA ALA A 82 8.27 16.68 1.16
C ALA A 82 9.05 16.49 -0.14
N GLY A 83 9.01 17.46 -1.04
CA GLY A 83 9.59 17.33 -2.36
C GLY A 83 9.24 18.47 -3.31
N THR A 84 9.81 18.39 -4.50
CA THR A 84 9.56 19.33 -5.60
C THR A 84 8.52 18.75 -6.56
N VAL A 85 7.53 19.58 -6.95
CA VAL A 85 6.53 19.20 -7.96
C VAL A 85 7.16 19.27 -9.36
N GLN A 86 7.29 18.12 -10.02
CA GLN A 86 7.92 18.03 -11.35
C GLN A 86 6.89 18.13 -12.50
N GLN A 87 5.71 17.55 -12.31
CA GLN A 87 4.61 17.63 -13.27
C GLN A 87 3.32 17.96 -12.55
N LEU A 88 2.54 18.89 -13.10
CA LEU A 88 1.20 19.25 -12.62
C LEU A 88 0.21 19.05 -13.76
N ALA A 89 -0.60 18.00 -13.67
CA ALA A 89 -1.56 17.62 -14.71
C ALA A 89 -2.83 18.49 -14.69
N VAL A 90 -3.15 19.11 -13.55
CA VAL A 90 -4.35 19.92 -13.37
C VAL A 90 -3.99 21.18 -12.59
N ALA A 91 -4.14 22.35 -13.23
CA ALA A 91 -3.87 23.65 -12.64
C ALA A 91 -5.08 24.61 -12.71
N THR A 92 -6.24 24.13 -13.19
CA THR A 92 -7.41 24.96 -13.46
C THR A 92 -8.35 25.03 -12.26
N ILE A 93 -8.68 26.25 -11.83
CA ILE A 93 -9.66 26.51 -10.77
C ILE A 93 -11.05 26.10 -11.29
N GLY A 94 -11.76 25.27 -10.51
CA GLY A 94 -13.07 24.73 -10.90
C GLY A 94 -13.01 23.55 -11.89
N GLY A 95 -11.82 23.07 -12.23
CA GLY A 95 -11.65 21.86 -13.04
C GLY A 95 -12.16 20.61 -12.32
N VAL A 96 -12.89 19.76 -13.03
CA VAL A 96 -13.36 18.47 -12.50
C VAL A 96 -12.27 17.41 -12.70
N VAL A 97 -11.91 16.71 -11.63
CA VAL A 97 -10.93 15.61 -11.66
C VAL A 97 -11.64 14.27 -11.51
N GLN A 98 -11.25 13.29 -12.32
CA GLN A 98 -11.77 11.93 -12.21
C GLN A 98 -11.01 11.15 -11.13
N PRO A 99 -11.65 10.19 -10.44
CA PRO A 99 -10.97 9.27 -9.55
C PRO A 99 -9.79 8.57 -10.24
N ALA A 100 -8.73 8.28 -9.48
CA ALA A 100 -7.52 7.59 -9.95
C ALA A 100 -6.70 8.29 -11.04
N ARG A 101 -7.07 9.51 -11.46
CA ARG A 101 -6.24 10.31 -12.37
C ARG A 101 -5.06 10.91 -11.59
N PRO A 102 -3.80 10.70 -12.03
CA PRO A 102 -2.66 11.36 -11.41
C PRO A 102 -2.76 12.87 -11.60
N LEU A 103 -2.63 13.62 -10.50
CA LEU A 103 -2.74 15.08 -10.50
C LEU A 103 -1.39 15.77 -10.57
N MET A 104 -0.40 15.21 -9.88
CA MET A 104 0.96 15.73 -9.86
C MET A 104 1.98 14.62 -9.59
N VAL A 105 3.20 14.84 -10.05
CA VAL A 105 4.36 14.00 -9.74
C VAL A 105 5.29 14.80 -8.84
N ILE A 106 5.65 14.21 -7.70
CA ILE A 106 6.50 14.84 -6.68
C ILE A 106 7.78 14.04 -6.58
N VAL A 107 8.91 14.73 -6.70
CA VAL A 107 10.24 14.18 -6.44
C VAL A 107 10.60 14.48 -4.99
N PRO A 108 10.80 13.46 -4.13
CA PRO A 108 11.09 13.67 -2.72
C PRO A 108 12.42 14.40 -2.50
N ASP A 109 12.45 15.26 -1.48
CA ASP A 109 13.71 15.90 -1.05
C ASP A 109 14.61 14.87 -0.38
N GLY A 110 15.88 14.78 -0.82
CA GLY A 110 16.85 13.83 -0.27
C GLY A 110 16.69 12.38 -0.72
N ALA A 111 15.90 12.12 -1.78
CA ALA A 111 15.86 10.81 -2.41
C ALA A 111 17.25 10.42 -2.95
N GLU A 112 17.64 9.16 -2.74
CA GLU A 112 18.83 8.62 -3.39
C GLU A 112 18.58 8.50 -4.90
N ILE A 113 19.54 8.96 -5.68
CA ILE A 113 19.46 8.93 -7.14
C ILE A 113 20.05 7.61 -7.62
N GLU A 114 19.19 6.79 -8.19
CA GLU A 114 19.57 5.57 -8.89
C GLU A 114 19.42 5.77 -10.40
N VAL A 115 20.23 5.04 -11.15
CA VAL A 115 20.10 4.93 -12.60
C VAL A 115 19.40 3.62 -12.92
N GLU A 116 18.31 3.71 -13.68
CA GLU A 116 17.68 2.57 -14.32
C GLU A 116 18.22 2.44 -15.75
N ALA A 117 18.86 1.31 -16.04
CA ALA A 117 19.40 1.01 -17.36
C ALA A 117 18.75 -0.26 -17.91
N HIS A 118 18.38 -0.25 -19.19
CA HIS A 118 17.78 -1.42 -19.83
C HIS A 118 18.86 -2.28 -20.48
N LEU A 119 18.87 -3.58 -20.13
CA LEU A 119 19.78 -4.60 -20.65
C LEU A 119 19.06 -5.46 -21.68
N LEU A 120 19.75 -5.82 -22.75
CA LEU A 120 19.24 -6.80 -23.70
C LEU A 120 19.22 -8.21 -23.07
N ASP A 121 18.27 -9.05 -23.49
CA ASP A 121 18.15 -10.45 -23.01
C ASP A 121 19.46 -11.24 -23.16
N LYS A 122 20.19 -11.06 -24.26
CA LYS A 122 21.51 -11.69 -24.47
C LYS A 122 22.59 -11.26 -23.46
N GLU A 123 22.41 -10.11 -22.79
CA GLU A 123 23.40 -9.48 -21.91
C GLU A 123 23.10 -9.73 -20.43
N VAL A 124 21.83 -9.93 -20.06
CA VAL A 124 21.40 -10.11 -18.67
C VAL A 124 22.13 -11.28 -17.98
N GLY A 125 22.43 -12.36 -18.71
CA GLY A 125 23.14 -13.53 -18.19
C GLY A 125 24.58 -13.26 -17.74
N PHE A 126 25.20 -12.16 -18.16
CA PHE A 126 26.57 -11.79 -17.82
C PHE A 126 26.66 -10.68 -16.76
N VAL A 127 25.54 -10.03 -16.45
CA VAL A 127 25.48 -8.95 -15.46
C VAL A 127 25.16 -9.52 -14.08
N ARG A 128 25.86 -9.04 -13.06
CA ARG A 128 25.67 -9.46 -11.66
C ARG A 128 25.64 -8.25 -10.74
N VAL A 129 24.87 -8.37 -9.66
CA VAL A 129 24.86 -7.39 -8.57
C VAL A 129 26.27 -7.22 -8.01
N GLY A 130 26.66 -5.97 -7.74
CA GLY A 130 27.97 -5.57 -7.25
C GLY A 130 29.01 -5.29 -8.33
N GLN A 131 28.70 -5.50 -9.62
CA GLN A 131 29.64 -5.17 -10.69
C GLN A 131 29.88 -3.66 -10.80
N PRO A 132 31.12 -3.23 -11.07
CA PRO A 132 31.43 -1.84 -11.33
C PRO A 132 30.84 -1.38 -12.66
N VAL A 133 30.22 -0.20 -12.64
CA VAL A 133 29.61 0.45 -13.79
C VAL A 133 30.24 1.82 -13.97
N ARG A 134 30.42 2.24 -15.22
CA ARG A 134 30.73 3.62 -15.58
C ARG A 134 29.52 4.25 -16.26
N VAL A 135 29.01 5.34 -15.70
CA VAL A 135 27.82 6.02 -16.22
C VAL A 135 28.23 7.33 -16.90
N LYS A 136 27.80 7.48 -18.16
CA LYS A 136 27.86 8.72 -18.94
C LYS A 136 26.55 9.47 -18.75
N LEU A 137 26.62 10.73 -18.32
CA LEU A 137 25.47 11.62 -18.25
C LEU A 137 25.44 12.47 -19.52
N GLU A 138 24.32 12.50 -20.24
CA GLU A 138 24.25 13.27 -21.49
C GLU A 138 24.33 14.79 -21.23
N ALA A 139 23.74 15.25 -20.12
CA ALA A 139 23.78 16.65 -19.72
C ALA A 139 25.18 17.13 -19.26
N PHE A 140 26.11 16.22 -18.98
CA PHE A 140 27.47 16.53 -18.55
C PHE A 140 28.47 15.77 -19.42
N PRO A 141 28.99 16.40 -20.49
CA PRO A 141 29.91 15.75 -21.41
C PRO A 141 31.07 15.08 -20.68
N PHE A 142 31.24 13.76 -20.90
CA PHE A 142 32.24 12.96 -20.20
C PHE A 142 33.68 13.40 -20.49
N THR A 143 33.90 14.13 -21.59
CA THR A 143 35.20 14.70 -21.95
C THR A 143 35.64 15.83 -21.01
N GLU A 144 34.69 16.54 -20.40
CA GLU A 144 34.95 17.65 -19.48
C GLU A 144 34.82 17.21 -18.02
N TYR A 145 33.77 16.44 -17.68
CA TYR A 145 33.43 16.09 -16.31
C TYR A 145 33.83 14.67 -15.91
N GLY A 146 34.21 13.83 -16.87
CA GLY A 146 34.54 12.42 -16.64
C GLY A 146 33.31 11.50 -16.58
N LEU A 147 33.55 10.29 -16.12
CA LEU A 147 32.55 9.21 -16.02
C LEU A 147 32.16 9.03 -14.56
N VAL A 148 30.87 8.89 -14.28
CA VAL A 148 30.37 8.68 -12.91
C VAL A 148 30.55 7.20 -12.54
N PRO A 149 31.32 6.87 -11.49
CA PRO A 149 31.43 5.50 -11.04
C PRO A 149 30.14 5.06 -10.34
N GLY A 150 29.72 3.82 -10.60
CA GLY A 150 28.52 3.23 -10.01
C GLY A 150 28.67 1.73 -9.77
N LEU A 151 27.69 1.15 -9.09
CA LEU A 151 27.61 -0.28 -8.82
C LEU A 151 26.22 -0.79 -9.20
N VAL A 152 26.16 -1.97 -9.83
CA VAL A 152 24.88 -2.66 -10.06
C VAL A 152 24.29 -3.05 -8.71
N GLU A 153 23.13 -2.53 -8.37
CA GLU A 153 22.42 -2.81 -7.12
C GLU A 153 21.39 -3.92 -7.29
N GLY A 154 20.73 -3.96 -8.45
CA GLY A 154 19.72 -4.98 -8.72
C GLY A 154 19.50 -5.18 -10.21
N ILE A 155 18.98 -6.35 -10.56
CA ILE A 155 18.54 -6.69 -11.92
C ILE A 155 17.13 -7.23 -11.78
N SER A 156 16.19 -6.67 -12.52
CA SER A 156 14.83 -7.18 -12.62
C SER A 156 14.86 -8.62 -13.12
N ARG A 157 14.02 -9.47 -12.53
CA ARG A 157 13.82 -10.85 -13.01
C ARG A 157 12.76 -10.93 -14.10
N ASP A 158 12.00 -9.86 -14.26
CA ASP A 158 10.95 -9.77 -15.27
C ASP A 158 11.45 -8.97 -16.46
N ALA A 159 11.07 -9.45 -17.63
CA ALA A 159 11.48 -8.88 -18.89
C ALA A 159 10.36 -8.01 -19.45
N ILE A 160 10.70 -6.79 -19.84
CA ILE A 160 9.77 -5.79 -20.36
C ILE A 160 9.88 -5.78 -21.88
N ASP A 161 8.74 -5.82 -22.56
CA ASP A 161 8.68 -5.65 -24.01
C ASP A 161 8.73 -4.15 -24.37
N LEU A 162 9.93 -3.66 -24.72
CA LEU A 162 10.12 -2.27 -25.16
C LEU A 162 9.51 -1.98 -26.54
N ALA A 163 9.05 -2.98 -27.31
CA ALA A 163 8.38 -2.74 -28.60
C ALA A 163 7.10 -1.89 -28.43
N GLN A 164 6.51 -1.92 -27.24
CA GLN A 164 5.30 -1.16 -26.90
C GLN A 164 5.60 0.24 -26.33
N SER A 165 6.88 0.56 -26.10
CA SER A 165 7.32 1.80 -25.44
C SER A 165 8.13 2.70 -26.41
N ALA A 166 7.43 3.25 -27.41
CA ALA A 166 7.68 4.49 -28.18
C ALA A 166 9.10 5.05 -28.50
N THR A 167 10.22 4.31 -28.43
CA THR A 167 11.50 4.83 -28.95
C THR A 167 12.35 3.72 -29.59
N PRO A 168 12.46 3.66 -30.93
CA PRO A 168 13.36 2.70 -31.58
C PRO A 168 14.81 3.05 -31.25
N GLN A 169 15.49 2.19 -30.50
CA GLN A 169 16.93 2.28 -30.31
C GLN A 169 17.65 1.70 -31.55
N GLN A 170 18.63 2.44 -32.06
CA GLN A 170 19.54 2.00 -33.12
C GLN A 170 20.88 1.61 -32.49
N ASP A 171 21.52 0.57 -33.03
CA ASP A 171 22.91 0.26 -32.70
C ASP A 171 23.87 1.33 -33.27
N ASP A 172 25.15 1.31 -32.85
CA ASP A 172 26.22 2.18 -33.38
C ASP A 172 26.40 2.10 -34.91
N LYS A 173 25.71 1.15 -35.58
CA LYS A 173 25.75 0.91 -37.03
C LYS A 173 24.43 1.27 -37.72
N GLY A 174 23.51 1.95 -37.02
CA GLY A 174 22.24 2.41 -37.57
C GLY A 174 21.22 1.30 -37.87
N ARG A 175 21.44 0.07 -37.39
CA ARG A 175 20.47 -1.02 -37.53
C ARG A 175 19.41 -0.90 -36.43
N PRO A 176 18.12 -1.11 -36.76
CA PRO A 176 17.08 -1.17 -35.74
C PRO A 176 17.41 -2.32 -34.79
N LEU A 177 17.61 -1.99 -33.51
CA LEU A 177 17.70 -3.00 -32.48
C LEU A 177 16.30 -3.65 -32.44
N GLN A 178 16.20 -4.93 -32.80
CA GLN A 178 14.95 -5.65 -32.66
C GLN A 178 14.49 -5.45 -31.22
N SER A 179 13.33 -4.80 -31.06
CA SER A 179 12.69 -4.54 -29.78
C SER A 179 12.33 -5.89 -29.16
N GLY A 180 13.32 -6.50 -28.52
CA GLY A 180 13.18 -7.73 -27.76
C GLY A 180 12.90 -7.41 -26.30
N LEU A 181 12.62 -8.46 -25.55
CA LEU A 181 12.58 -8.46 -24.11
C LEU A 181 13.85 -7.81 -23.54
N VAL A 182 13.67 -6.80 -22.68
CA VAL A 182 14.76 -6.15 -21.94
C VAL A 182 14.58 -6.31 -20.44
N TYR A 183 15.69 -6.23 -19.70
CA TYR A 183 15.69 -6.32 -18.26
C TYR A 183 16.16 -5.00 -17.67
N ALA A 184 15.42 -4.46 -16.71
CA ALA A 184 15.82 -3.26 -16.00
C ALA A 184 16.92 -3.59 -14.97
N ALA A 185 18.06 -2.91 -15.03
CA ALA A 185 19.11 -2.94 -14.03
C ALA A 185 19.13 -1.62 -13.26
N ARG A 186 19.15 -1.71 -11.94
CA ARG A 186 19.29 -0.56 -11.03
C ARG A 186 20.75 -0.40 -10.65
N ILE A 187 21.25 0.82 -10.82
CA ILE A 187 22.65 1.16 -10.68
C ILE A 187 22.76 2.32 -9.69
N ARG A 188 23.42 2.06 -8.56
CA ARG A 188 23.70 3.09 -7.56
C ARG A 188 24.90 3.90 -7.99
N LEU A 189 24.75 5.22 -8.05
CA LEU A 189 25.86 6.12 -8.32
C LEU A 189 26.70 6.32 -7.05
N LEU A 190 28.03 6.25 -7.16
CA LEU A 190 28.95 6.53 -6.04
C LEU A 190 29.23 8.02 -5.87
N GLN A 191 28.77 8.83 -6.82
CA GLN A 191 28.87 10.28 -6.84
C GLN A 191 27.56 10.84 -7.37
N THR A 192 27.04 11.91 -6.77
CA THR A 192 25.71 12.46 -7.06
C THR A 192 25.74 13.93 -7.53
N SER A 193 26.93 14.48 -7.73
CA SER A 193 27.13 15.86 -8.22
C SER A 193 28.43 16.00 -9.00
N PHE A 194 28.50 17.00 -9.87
CA PHE A 194 29.74 17.46 -10.48
C PHE A 194 30.06 18.89 -10.07
N ARG A 195 31.34 19.24 -9.99
CA ARG A 195 31.75 20.62 -9.77
C ARG A 195 31.77 21.39 -11.08
N VAL A 196 30.78 22.26 -11.28
CA VAL A 196 30.59 23.06 -12.48
C VAL A 196 30.80 24.53 -12.12
N ARG A 197 31.79 25.19 -12.74
CA ARG A 197 32.11 26.62 -12.50
C ARG A 197 32.27 26.97 -11.00
N GLY A 198 32.94 26.09 -10.25
CA GLY A 198 33.21 26.27 -8.82
C GLY A 198 32.02 26.01 -7.88
N ARG A 199 30.87 25.55 -8.39
CA ARG A 199 29.72 25.13 -7.58
C ARG A 199 29.43 23.65 -7.79
N ASP A 200 29.02 22.97 -6.73
CA ASP A 200 28.60 21.57 -6.83
C ASP A 200 27.18 21.53 -7.40
N GLN A 201 27.06 20.98 -8.61
CA GLN A 201 25.82 20.82 -9.34
C GLN A 201 25.32 19.38 -9.13
N PRO A 202 24.22 19.16 -8.38
CA PRO A 202 23.67 17.84 -8.19
C PRO A 202 23.07 17.29 -9.49
N PHE A 203 23.07 15.97 -9.62
CA PHE A 203 22.35 15.29 -10.68
C PHE A 203 20.85 15.40 -10.42
N GLY A 204 20.08 15.68 -11.46
CA GLY A 204 18.62 15.74 -11.38
C GLY A 204 17.99 14.45 -11.90
N PRO A 205 16.76 14.11 -11.47
CA PRO A 205 15.99 13.05 -12.11
C PRO A 205 15.62 13.42 -13.55
N GLY A 206 15.48 12.42 -14.42
CA GLY A 206 15.08 12.61 -15.81
C GLY A 206 16.23 12.92 -16.78
N LEU A 207 17.48 12.84 -16.32
CA LEU A 207 18.64 12.91 -17.20
C LEU A 207 18.79 11.63 -18.02
N SER A 208 19.08 11.76 -19.32
CA SER A 208 19.52 10.64 -20.15
C SER A 208 20.91 10.18 -19.75
N VAL A 209 21.07 8.86 -19.63
CA VAL A 209 22.31 8.24 -19.19
C VAL A 209 22.63 7.01 -20.01
N GLN A 210 23.94 6.75 -20.18
CA GLN A 210 24.43 5.52 -20.80
C GLN A 210 25.34 4.81 -19.79
N ALA A 211 24.96 3.60 -19.40
CA ALA A 211 25.69 2.79 -18.43
C ALA A 211 26.54 1.73 -19.13
N GLU A 212 27.84 1.72 -18.85
CA GLU A 212 28.78 0.71 -19.32
C GLU A 212 29.11 -0.24 -18.16
N ILE A 213 28.60 -1.47 -18.23
CA ILE A 213 28.82 -2.51 -17.23
C ILE A 213 29.98 -3.40 -17.64
N LYS A 214 30.95 -3.61 -16.74
CA LYS A 214 32.08 -4.53 -17.00
C LYS A 214 31.63 -5.98 -16.80
N THR A 215 31.27 -6.66 -17.88
CA THR A 215 30.74 -8.05 -17.88
C THR A 215 31.80 -9.16 -17.98
N GLY A 216 33.07 -8.81 -18.19
CA GLY A 216 34.19 -9.76 -18.19
C GLY A 216 35.41 -9.23 -18.95
N GLU A 217 36.50 -9.99 -18.90
CA GLU A 217 37.71 -9.71 -19.68
C GLU A 217 37.84 -10.80 -20.74
N ARG A 218 37.62 -10.44 -22.02
CA ARG A 218 37.86 -11.37 -23.13
C ARG A 218 39.29 -11.20 -23.60
N PRO A 219 40.16 -12.22 -23.47
CA PRO A 219 41.51 -12.13 -24.01
C PRO A 219 41.46 -12.07 -25.54
N ILE A 220 42.22 -11.16 -26.14
CA ILE A 220 42.22 -10.86 -27.59
C ILE A 220 42.40 -12.12 -28.45
N ILE A 221 43.16 -13.11 -27.94
CA ILE A 221 43.43 -14.37 -28.64
C ILE A 221 42.16 -15.18 -28.96
N GLN A 222 41.06 -15.00 -28.22
CA GLN A 222 39.78 -15.65 -28.53
C GLN A 222 39.12 -15.12 -29.81
N TYR A 223 39.36 -13.86 -30.21
CA TYR A 223 38.84 -13.34 -31.47
C TYR A 223 39.49 -14.04 -32.68
N LEU A 224 40.80 -14.33 -32.59
CA LEU A 224 41.54 -15.04 -33.63
C LEU A 224 41.12 -16.52 -33.77
N LEU A 225 40.74 -17.18 -32.68
CA LEU A 225 40.41 -18.61 -32.67
C LEU A 225 38.92 -18.90 -32.92
N SER A 226 38.04 -17.91 -32.75
CA SER A 226 36.58 -18.05 -32.92
C SER A 226 36.10 -18.59 -34.29
N PRO A 227 36.78 -18.36 -35.44
CA PRO A 227 36.32 -18.92 -36.72
C PRO A 227 36.58 -20.44 -36.85
N ILE A 228 37.61 -20.95 -36.17
CA ILE A 228 38.10 -22.33 -36.33
C ILE A 228 37.25 -23.29 -35.49
N THR A 229 36.75 -22.86 -34.33
CA THR A 229 35.92 -23.72 -33.48
C THR A 229 34.50 -23.89 -34.02
N ARG A 230 33.93 -22.86 -34.66
CA ARG A 230 32.58 -22.95 -35.27
C ARG A 230 32.51 -23.94 -36.43
N SER A 231 33.59 -24.07 -37.20
CA SER A 231 33.65 -24.96 -38.35
C SER A 231 33.90 -26.41 -37.98
N LEU A 232 34.34 -26.71 -36.75
CA LEU A 232 34.45 -28.08 -36.25
C LEU A 232 33.14 -28.61 -35.63
N ASP A 233 32.33 -27.76 -35.00
CA ASP A 233 31.08 -28.21 -34.35
C ASP A 233 29.91 -28.41 -35.35
N GLU A 234 29.90 -27.71 -36.50
CA GLU A 234 28.92 -27.96 -37.59
C GLU A 234 29.29 -29.18 -38.47
N ALA A 235 30.46 -29.79 -38.25
CA ALA A 235 30.96 -30.93 -39.03
C ALA A 235 30.98 -32.25 -38.23
N GLY A 236 30.04 -32.42 -37.28
CA GLY A 236 29.75 -33.70 -36.62
C GLY A 236 28.74 -34.53 -37.44
N PRO A 237 28.98 -35.83 -37.68
CA PRO A 237 28.46 -36.55 -38.84
C PRO A 237 26.97 -36.93 -38.71
N GLU A 238 26.26 -36.75 -39.81
CA GLU A 238 25.01 -37.41 -40.15
C GLU A 238 25.20 -38.94 -40.08
N ARG A 239 24.60 -39.56 -39.06
CA ARG A 239 24.24 -40.99 -39.02
C ARG A 239 22.97 -41.18 -38.21
#